data_AF-A0A1Y1VB30-F1
#
_entry.id   AF-A0A1Y1VB30-F1
#
_cell.length_a   1.000
_cell.length_b   1.000
_cell.length_c   1.000
_cell.angle_alpha   90.00
_cell.angle_beta   90.00
_cell.angle_gamma   90.00
#
_symmetry.space_group_name_H-M   'P 1'
#
loop_
_entity.id
_entity.type
_entity.pdbx_description
1 polymer ?
#
loop_
_entity_poly.entity_id
_entity_poly.type
_entity_poly.pdbx_seq_one_letter_code
_entity_poly.pdbx_strand_id
1 'polypeptide(L)'
;MKLFNLSALVVFFICVAHTFAAGIHCAEHVVLKKGQSCSSLTKLARTKDIYFMNPLINCDKAMTKKTTICVDRDSYYSDEDFDFEYYEIKKGDTCEKLAMQFNTTVDVLKRFNYGVLDCNNMKKLAKYGTEIQYRRDGDYTVNFENSTLVKVK
;
A
#
# COMPACT_ATOMS: atom_id res chain seq x y z
N MET A 1 49.97 -5.86 36.17
CA MET A 1 49.85 -4.70 35.26
C MET A 1 48.69 -4.97 34.32
N LYS A 2 47.60 -4.22 34.50
CA LYS A 2 46.35 -4.12 33.71
C LYS A 2 45.66 -5.42 33.22
N LEU A 3 44.74 -5.89 34.06
CA LEU A 3 43.54 -6.61 33.64
C LEU A 3 42.69 -5.67 32.77
N PHE A 4 42.48 -6.01 31.50
CA PHE A 4 41.48 -5.34 30.67
C PHE A 4 40.11 -5.98 30.96
N ASN A 5 39.24 -5.21 31.60
CA ASN A 5 37.83 -5.53 31.82
C ASN A 5 37.13 -5.75 30.47
N LEU A 6 36.79 -7.00 30.16
CA LEU A 6 35.96 -7.36 29.01
C LEU A 6 34.46 -7.33 29.38
N SER A 7 34.03 -6.29 30.09
CA SER A 7 32.65 -6.15 30.59
C SER A 7 31.86 -5.01 29.93
N ALA A 8 32.36 -4.44 28.83
CA ALA A 8 31.76 -3.27 28.19
C ALA A 8 31.54 -3.42 26.67
N LEU A 9 31.31 -4.64 26.15
CA LEU A 9 31.12 -4.85 24.71
C LEU A 9 29.92 -5.73 24.35
N VAL A 10 28.90 -5.79 25.22
CA VAL A 10 27.64 -6.52 24.94
C VAL A 10 26.41 -5.59 24.99
N VAL A 11 26.59 -4.28 25.21
CA VAL A 11 25.45 -3.34 25.31
C VAL A 11 25.13 -2.61 23.99
N PHE A 12 25.90 -2.85 22.92
CA PHE A 12 25.67 -2.20 21.61
C PHE A 12 25.18 -3.18 20.53
N PHE A 13 24.25 -4.06 20.92
CA PHE A 13 23.41 -4.83 19.98
C PHE A 13 21.92 -4.66 20.31
N ILE A 14 21.53 -3.54 20.91
CA ILE A 14 20.14 -3.04 20.81
C ILE A 14 20.01 -2.28 19.49
N CYS A 15 20.18 -3.00 18.38
CA CYS A 15 19.85 -2.51 17.04
C CYS A 15 19.45 -3.69 16.14
N VAL A 16 18.90 -4.75 16.75
CA VAL A 16 18.27 -5.82 15.97
C VAL A 16 16.89 -5.33 15.59
N ALA A 17 16.81 -4.85 14.35
CA ALA A 17 15.61 -4.63 13.56
C ALA A 17 14.53 -3.78 14.27
N HIS A 18 14.54 -2.47 14.02
CA HIS A 18 13.25 -1.83 13.79
C HIS A 18 12.62 -2.66 12.66
N THR A 19 11.62 -3.45 13.03
CA THR A 19 10.79 -4.20 12.11
C THR A 19 10.35 -3.21 11.05
N PHE A 20 10.89 -3.34 9.84
CA PHE A 20 10.39 -2.59 8.70
C PHE A 20 8.90 -2.84 8.69
N ALA A 21 8.13 -1.81 9.04
CA ALA A 21 6.68 -1.89 9.05
C ALA A 21 6.28 -1.80 7.57
N ALA A 22 6.53 -2.89 6.85
CA ALA A 22 6.31 -2.99 5.42
C ALA A 22 4.80 -3.06 5.17
N GLY A 23 4.34 -2.35 4.14
CA GLY A 23 2.93 -2.29 3.76
C GLY A 23 2.16 -1.07 4.29
N ILE A 24 0.83 -1.20 4.32
CA ILE A 24 -0.13 -0.13 4.60
C ILE A 24 -0.73 -0.35 5.98
N HIS A 25 -0.56 0.60 6.89
CA HIS A 25 -1.10 0.53 8.24
C HIS A 25 -2.55 1.00 8.31
N CYS A 26 -3.41 0.12 8.79
CA CYS A 26 -4.83 0.38 8.88
C CYS A 26 -5.25 0.85 10.28
N ALA A 27 -6.04 1.93 10.35
CA ALA A 27 -6.67 2.38 11.59
C ALA A 27 -8.06 1.78 11.78
N GLU A 28 -8.86 1.75 10.72
CA GLU A 28 -10.21 1.19 10.76
C GLU A 28 -10.42 0.20 9.62
N HIS A 29 -11.02 -0.94 9.94
CA HIS A 29 -11.32 -1.97 8.96
C HIS A 29 -12.77 -2.44 9.02
N VAL A 30 -13.23 -2.97 7.89
CA VAL A 30 -14.49 -3.71 7.79
C VAL A 30 -14.20 -5.14 7.34
N VAL A 31 -15.14 -6.04 7.59
CA VAL A 31 -15.07 -7.41 7.08
C VAL A 31 -16.23 -7.65 6.13
N LEU A 32 -15.92 -7.80 4.84
CA LEU A 32 -16.86 -8.23 3.82
C LEU A 32 -16.96 -9.75 3.77
N LYS A 33 -18.19 -10.28 3.75
CA LYS A 33 -18.48 -11.70 3.53
C LYS A 33 -18.50 -12.02 2.03
N LYS A 34 -18.50 -13.32 1.72
CA LYS A 34 -18.73 -13.81 0.35
C LYS A 34 -19.99 -13.18 -0.25
N GLY A 35 -19.88 -12.71 -1.50
CA GLY A 35 -20.97 -12.06 -2.23
C GLY A 35 -21.10 -10.55 -1.99
N GLN A 36 -20.49 -10.00 -0.94
CA GLN A 36 -20.44 -8.54 -0.74
C GLN A 36 -19.34 -7.92 -1.60
N SER A 37 -19.41 -6.61 -1.86
CA SER A 37 -18.41 -5.88 -2.64
C SER A 37 -18.08 -4.54 -1.99
N CYS A 38 -17.03 -3.87 -2.45
CA CYS A 38 -16.64 -2.57 -1.91
C CYS A 38 -17.66 -1.46 -2.19
N SER A 39 -18.68 -1.69 -3.03
CA SER A 39 -19.74 -0.71 -3.30
C SER A 39 -20.51 -0.30 -2.04
N SER A 40 -20.60 -1.17 -1.04
CA SER A 40 -21.22 -0.85 0.25
C SER A 40 -20.37 0.06 1.13
N LEU A 41 -19.10 0.30 0.77
CA LEU A 41 -18.12 1.03 1.60
C LEU A 41 -18.01 2.51 1.24
N THR A 42 -18.73 2.97 0.22
CA THR A 42 -18.71 4.37 -0.23
C THR A 42 -19.22 5.37 0.82
N LYS A 43 -19.94 4.88 1.85
CA LYS A 43 -20.33 5.68 3.02
C LYS A 43 -19.18 5.91 4.01
N LEU A 44 -18.11 5.12 3.94
CA LEU A 44 -16.98 5.16 4.86
C LEU A 44 -15.77 5.84 4.21
N ALA A 45 -15.47 5.51 2.96
CA ALA A 45 -14.31 6.06 2.24
C ALA A 45 -14.60 6.21 0.74
N ARG A 46 -13.89 7.11 0.08
CA ARG A 46 -13.96 7.25 -1.38
C ARG A 46 -13.35 6.03 -2.04
N THR A 47 -13.88 5.62 -3.19
CA THR A 47 -13.38 4.46 -3.95
C THR A 47 -11.88 4.51 -4.23
N LYS A 48 -11.35 5.70 -4.56
CA LYS A 48 -9.90 5.86 -4.78
C LYS A 48 -9.07 5.59 -3.52
N ASP A 49 -9.58 5.95 -2.35
CA ASP A 49 -8.87 5.75 -1.08
C ASP A 49 -8.93 4.27 -0.69
N ILE A 50 -10.06 3.61 -0.92
CA ILE A 50 -10.19 2.15 -0.73
C ILE A 50 -9.19 1.41 -1.63
N TYR A 51 -9.08 1.77 -2.90
CA TYR A 51 -8.14 1.14 -3.82
C TYR A 51 -6.68 1.40 -3.45
N PHE A 52 -6.37 2.63 -3.05
CA PHE A 52 -5.03 2.99 -2.58
C PHE A 52 -4.64 2.18 -1.34
N MET A 53 -5.56 2.03 -0.37
CA MET A 53 -5.31 1.27 0.86
C MET A 53 -5.35 -0.25 0.68
N ASN A 54 -6.06 -0.74 -0.34
CA ASN A 54 -6.28 -2.17 -0.56
C ASN A 54 -5.98 -2.59 -2.02
N PRO A 55 -4.79 -2.28 -2.56
CA PRO A 55 -4.53 -2.46 -3.99
C PRO A 55 -4.36 -3.94 -4.36
N LEU A 56 -4.20 -4.84 -3.40
CA LEU A 56 -4.27 -6.30 -3.61
C LEU A 56 -5.70 -6.83 -3.76
N ILE A 57 -6.72 -6.01 -3.50
CA ILE A 57 -8.13 -6.41 -3.52
C ILE A 57 -8.81 -5.84 -4.76
N ASN A 58 -9.48 -6.72 -5.52
CA ASN A 58 -10.30 -6.31 -6.65
C ASN A 58 -11.71 -5.91 -6.16
N CYS A 59 -11.90 -4.61 -5.94
CA CYS A 59 -13.18 -4.05 -5.50
C CYS A 59 -14.26 -3.96 -6.59
N ASP A 60 -13.93 -4.22 -7.87
CA ASP A 60 -14.90 -4.27 -8.98
C ASP A 60 -15.70 -5.58 -8.97
N LYS A 61 -15.30 -6.56 -8.17
CA LYS A 61 -15.94 -7.88 -8.07
C LYS A 61 -16.43 -8.15 -6.66
N ALA A 62 -17.48 -8.97 -6.56
CA ALA A 62 -17.92 -9.50 -5.28
C ALA A 62 -16.83 -10.41 -4.66
N MET A 63 -16.68 -10.32 -3.34
CA MET A 63 -15.73 -11.12 -2.58
C MET A 63 -16.08 -12.61 -2.69
N THR A 64 -15.08 -13.45 -2.92
CA THR A 64 -15.25 -14.91 -3.01
C THR A 64 -15.18 -15.60 -1.65
N LYS A 65 -14.64 -14.88 -0.65
CA LYS A 65 -14.44 -15.33 0.74
C LYS A 65 -14.59 -14.16 1.71
N LYS A 66 -14.57 -14.45 3.01
CA LYS A 66 -14.44 -13.42 4.06
C LYS A 66 -13.15 -12.62 3.81
N THR A 67 -13.25 -11.31 3.69
CA THR A 67 -12.16 -10.43 3.31
C THR A 67 -12.18 -9.19 4.20
N THR A 68 -11.05 -8.90 4.84
CA THR A 68 -10.85 -7.67 5.63
C THR A 68 -10.43 -6.54 4.69
N ILE A 69 -11.09 -5.39 4.80
CA ILE A 69 -10.86 -4.21 3.96
C ILE A 69 -10.50 -3.05 4.89
N CYS A 70 -9.39 -2.37 4.61
CA CYS A 70 -9.05 -1.13 5.28
C CYS A 70 -9.90 0.02 4.75
N VAL A 71 -10.47 0.81 5.65
CA VAL A 71 -11.35 1.95 5.32
C VAL A 71 -10.84 3.27 5.90
N ASP A 72 -9.88 3.23 6.81
CA ASP A 72 -9.16 4.40 7.28
C ASP A 72 -7.69 4.07 7.56
N ARG A 73 -6.79 5.00 7.24
CA ARG A 73 -5.34 4.81 7.44
C ARG A 73 -4.95 5.29 8.83
N ASP A 74 -3.96 4.64 9.41
CA ASP A 74 -3.40 5.13 10.67
C ASP A 74 -2.60 6.42 10.44
N SER A 75 -3.14 7.54 10.92
CA SER A 75 -2.53 8.86 10.76
C SER A 75 -1.28 9.05 11.63
N TYR A 76 -1.03 8.16 12.58
CA TYR A 76 0.21 8.18 13.37
C TYR A 76 1.45 7.85 12.53
N TYR A 77 1.27 7.11 11.43
CA TYR A 77 2.34 6.67 10.54
C TYR A 77 2.43 7.53 9.25
N SER A 78 1.89 8.76 9.24
CA SER A 78 1.54 9.43 7.97
C SER A 78 2.68 10.08 7.18
N ASP A 79 3.78 10.45 7.82
CA ASP A 79 4.79 11.30 7.14
C ASP A 79 6.16 10.61 7.04
N GLU A 80 6.46 9.63 7.90
CA GLU A 80 7.75 8.93 7.93
C GLU A 80 7.70 7.49 7.37
N ASP A 81 6.51 6.86 7.29
CA ASP A 81 6.33 5.45 6.88
C ASP A 81 5.50 5.24 5.59
N PHE A 82 5.04 6.32 4.96
CA PHE A 82 4.47 6.23 3.60
C PHE A 82 5.60 6.08 2.57
N ASP A 83 6.15 4.86 2.48
CA ASP A 83 7.16 4.46 1.49
C ASP A 83 6.54 4.28 0.10
N PHE A 84 5.88 5.32 -0.39
CA PHE A 84 5.57 5.44 -1.81
C PHE A 84 6.38 6.56 -2.43
N GLU A 85 6.84 6.28 -3.64
CA GLU A 85 7.55 7.19 -4.48
C GLU A 85 6.68 7.59 -5.66
N TYR A 86 7.08 8.69 -6.29
CA TYR A 86 6.47 9.18 -7.51
C TYR A 86 7.35 8.82 -8.70
N TYR A 87 6.71 8.45 -9.79
CA TYR A 87 7.35 8.27 -11.08
C TYR A 87 6.55 9.04 -12.14
N GLU A 88 7.19 9.99 -12.81
CA GLU A 88 6.61 10.67 -13.96
C GLU A 88 6.70 9.77 -15.19
N ILE A 89 5.55 9.44 -15.79
CA ILE A 89 5.47 8.55 -16.95
C ILE A 89 6.23 9.15 -18.13
N LYS A 90 7.10 8.35 -18.76
CA LYS A 90 7.94 8.77 -19.88
C LYS A 90 7.48 8.15 -21.20
N LYS A 91 7.89 8.77 -22.32
CA LYS A 91 7.57 8.29 -23.66
C LYS A 91 8.22 6.92 -23.89
N GLY A 92 7.40 5.91 -24.20
CA GLY A 92 7.86 4.53 -24.43
C GLY A 92 7.61 3.59 -23.25
N ASP A 93 7.13 4.14 -22.13
CA ASP A 93 6.65 3.34 -21.00
C ASP A 93 5.37 2.59 -21.37
N THR A 94 5.22 1.44 -20.71
CA THR A 94 4.06 0.56 -20.76
C THR A 94 3.76 0.13 -19.33
N CYS A 95 2.50 -0.12 -18.98
CA CYS A 95 2.16 -0.59 -17.63
C CYS A 95 2.92 -1.85 -17.23
N GLU A 96 3.19 -2.77 -18.16
CA GLU A 96 3.91 -4.02 -17.91
C GLU A 96 5.36 -3.75 -17.47
N LYS A 97 6.08 -2.89 -18.20
CA LYS A 97 7.44 -2.46 -17.84
C LYS A 97 7.49 -1.76 -16.48
N LEU A 98 6.54 -0.85 -16.22
CA LEU A 98 6.49 -0.12 -14.95
C LEU A 98 6.17 -1.06 -13.79
N ALA A 99 5.19 -1.95 -13.95
CA ALA A 99 4.87 -2.94 -12.93
C ALA A 99 6.06 -3.86 -12.62
N MET A 100 6.78 -4.33 -13.65
CA MET A 100 8.00 -5.10 -13.50
C MET A 100 9.11 -4.31 -12.78
N GLN A 101 9.30 -3.04 -13.16
CA GLN A 101 10.29 -2.15 -12.53
C GLN A 101 10.01 -1.92 -11.05
N PHE A 102 8.73 -1.77 -10.67
CA PHE A 102 8.29 -1.50 -9.30
C PHE A 102 7.94 -2.77 -8.52
N ASN A 103 8.40 -3.93 -8.98
CA ASN A 103 8.17 -5.22 -8.33
C ASN A 103 6.70 -5.47 -7.95
N THR A 104 5.78 -5.19 -8.86
CA THR A 104 4.34 -5.30 -8.64
C THR A 104 3.65 -5.88 -9.88
N THR A 105 2.32 -5.95 -9.84
CA THR A 105 1.51 -6.34 -11.02
C THR A 105 0.83 -5.12 -11.63
N VAL A 106 0.52 -5.18 -12.92
CA VAL A 106 -0.24 -4.13 -13.62
C VAL A 106 -1.54 -3.80 -12.88
N ASP A 107 -2.22 -4.83 -12.40
CA ASP A 107 -3.49 -4.70 -11.69
C ASP A 107 -3.35 -3.97 -10.34
N VAL A 108 -2.30 -4.28 -9.57
CA VAL A 108 -2.01 -3.60 -8.31
C VAL A 108 -1.59 -2.16 -8.57
N LEU A 109 -0.70 -1.93 -9.54
CA LEU A 109 -0.25 -0.58 -9.92
C LEU A 109 -1.41 0.31 -10.36
N LYS A 110 -2.34 -0.22 -11.16
CA LYS A 110 -3.55 0.49 -11.60
C LYS A 110 -4.49 0.82 -10.44
N ARG A 111 -4.71 -0.11 -9.50
CA ARG A 111 -5.57 0.15 -8.34
C ARG A 111 -4.92 1.17 -7.41
N PHE A 112 -3.63 1.04 -7.15
CA PHE A 112 -2.91 2.02 -6.35
C PHE A 112 -2.97 3.44 -6.96
N ASN A 113 -2.97 3.52 -8.29
CA ASN A 113 -3.12 4.75 -9.07
C ASN A 113 -4.52 4.94 -9.66
N TYR A 114 -5.55 4.53 -8.93
CA TYR A 114 -6.92 4.53 -9.44
C TYR A 114 -7.37 5.95 -9.87
N GLY A 115 -7.83 6.07 -11.11
CA GLY A 115 -8.24 7.34 -11.72
C GLY A 115 -7.09 8.18 -12.31
N VAL A 116 -5.83 7.74 -12.16
CA VAL A 116 -4.63 8.38 -12.71
C VAL A 116 -4.01 7.52 -13.82
N LEU A 117 -3.72 6.25 -13.53
CA LEU A 117 -3.06 5.35 -14.47
C LEU A 117 -4.07 4.61 -15.36
N ASP A 118 -4.08 4.97 -16.63
CA ASP A 118 -4.80 4.24 -17.69
C ASP A 118 -3.82 3.70 -18.73
N CYS A 119 -3.64 2.37 -18.73
CA CYS A 119 -2.74 1.66 -19.63
C CYS A 119 -3.09 1.79 -21.11
N ASN A 120 -4.34 2.14 -21.45
CA ASN A 120 -4.73 2.39 -22.84
C ASN A 120 -4.28 3.77 -23.33
N ASN A 121 -3.88 4.66 -22.41
CA ASN A 121 -3.58 6.07 -22.68
C ASN A 121 -2.15 6.48 -22.33
N MET A 122 -1.20 5.53 -22.21
CA MET A 122 0.20 5.80 -21.82
C MET A 122 0.89 6.91 -22.60
N LYS A 123 0.68 7.00 -23.92
CA LYS A 123 1.24 8.08 -24.76
C LYS A 123 0.74 9.47 -24.32
N LYS A 124 -0.53 9.56 -23.95
CA LYS A 124 -1.17 10.79 -23.46
C LYS A 124 -0.60 11.15 -22.09
N LEU A 125 -0.53 10.17 -21.18
CA LEU A 125 0.01 10.37 -19.83
C LEU A 125 1.47 10.85 -19.86
N ALA A 126 2.31 10.22 -20.70
CA ALA A 126 3.68 10.65 -20.91
C ALA A 126 3.81 12.07 -21.47
N LYS A 127 2.93 12.45 -22.41
CA LYS A 127 2.92 13.81 -22.98
C LYS A 127 2.61 14.87 -21.93
N TYR A 128 1.76 14.55 -20.96
CA TYR A 128 1.36 15.48 -19.90
C TYR A 128 2.25 15.43 -18.66
N GLY A 129 3.31 14.59 -18.64
CA GLY A 129 4.13 14.42 -17.46
C GLY A 129 3.31 13.90 -16.27
N THR A 130 2.38 12.98 -16.51
CA THR A 130 1.56 12.42 -15.43
C THR A 130 2.43 11.63 -14.46
N GLU A 131 2.31 11.93 -13.17
CA GLU A 131 2.95 11.19 -12.09
C GLU A 131 2.05 10.07 -11.58
N ILE A 132 2.66 8.92 -11.31
CA ILE A 132 2.04 7.80 -10.60
C ILE A 132 2.83 7.48 -9.34
N GLN A 133 2.15 6.90 -8.37
CA GLN A 133 2.73 6.44 -7.12
C GLN A 133 3.06 4.94 -7.20
N TYR A 134 4.12 4.51 -6.53
CA TYR A 134 4.48 3.11 -6.37
C TYR A 134 5.22 2.91 -5.05
N ARG A 135 5.29 1.68 -4.54
CA ARG A 135 6.12 1.39 -3.35
C ARG A 135 7.46 0.82 -3.77
N ARG A 136 8.55 1.32 -3.20
CA ARG A 136 9.91 0.89 -3.53
C ARG A 136 10.14 -0.57 -3.13
N ASP A 137 9.60 -0.97 -1.98
CA ASP A 137 9.66 -2.33 -1.47
C ASP A 137 8.77 -3.34 -2.24
N GLY A 138 7.85 -2.85 -3.08
CA GLY A 138 6.86 -3.67 -3.77
C GLY A 138 5.82 -4.32 -2.83
N ASP A 139 5.82 -3.96 -1.54
CA ASP A 139 4.94 -4.54 -0.54
C ASP A 139 3.68 -3.71 -0.37
N TYR A 140 2.60 -4.21 -0.97
CA TYR A 140 1.28 -3.61 -0.87
C TYR A 140 0.36 -4.33 0.11
N THR A 141 0.91 -5.14 1.01
CA THR A 141 0.14 -5.78 2.08
C THR A 141 -0.43 -4.75 3.03
N VAL A 142 -1.49 -5.13 3.75
CA VAL A 142 -2.15 -4.24 4.71
C VAL A 142 -1.97 -4.83 6.10
N ASN A 143 -1.40 -4.04 7.00
CA ASN A 143 -1.29 -4.37 8.40
C ASN A 143 -2.56 -3.95 9.14
N PHE A 144 -3.23 -4.94 9.75
CA PHE A 144 -4.47 -4.75 10.52
C PHE A 144 -4.28 -4.90 12.03
N GLU A 145 -3.06 -5.12 12.53
CA GLU A 145 -2.77 -5.49 13.93
C GLU A 145 -3.40 -4.54 14.96
N ASN A 146 -3.33 -3.23 14.69
CA ASN A 146 -3.87 -2.18 15.57
C ASN A 146 -5.18 -1.57 15.08
N SER A 147 -5.80 -2.18 14.07
CA SER A 147 -6.99 -1.62 13.43
C SER A 147 -8.29 -1.95 14.17
N THR A 148 -9.21 -0.98 14.23
CA THR A 148 -10.52 -1.13 14.87
C THR A 148 -11.56 -1.62 13.87
N LEU A 149 -12.37 -2.62 14.25
CA LEU A 149 -13.49 -3.08 13.42
C LEU A 149 -14.64 -2.06 13.46
N VAL A 150 -15.04 -1.59 12.29
CA VAL A 150 -16.21 -0.71 12.14
C VAL A 150 -17.34 -1.40 11.36
N LYS A 151 -18.58 -0.96 11.61
CA LYS A 151 -19.77 -1.47 10.91
C LYS A 151 -20.14 -0.54 9.77
N VAL A 152 -20.43 -1.12 8.61
CA VAL A 152 -21.09 -0.42 7.51
C VAL A 152 -22.51 -0.07 7.98
N LYS A 153 -22.78 1.23 8.23
CA LYS A 153 -24.11 1.74 8.61
C LYS A 153 -25.04 1.83 7.41
#